data_AF-A0A8T0FAP1-F1
#
_entry.id   AF-A0A8T0FAP1-F1
#
_cell.length_a   1.000
_cell.length_b   1.000
_cell.length_c   1.000
_cell.angle_alpha   90.00
_cell.angle_beta   90.00
_cell.angle_gamma   90.00
#
_symmetry.space_group_name_H-M   'P 1'
#
loop_
_entity.id
_entity.type
_entity.pdbx_description
1 polymer ?
#
loop_
_entity_poly.entity_id
_entity_poly.type
_entity_poly.pdbx_seq_one_letter_code
_entity_poly.pdbx_strand_id
1 'polypeptide(L)'
;MFLKQFEEVSAKNVILLKDIQVLNDTKAALELSKKTLEEKLHNEEKRVADLEAQIKQYSSSAATINQLQSEIKNLQKENERLAEQLVSTKERVAGDGQEVIHQNGELNGKPQDSDLLKSLEDKENQLKEKETQLVKLNEEINKLKAKISILDEETEMQKKKNNELREKNWKAMDALKAAEESAEQKIKEIQTAADKKLSQVQKELEEKLKSKGGNQSSSSELSEKLTKVEAELAKRLSDYNSEVDKNKKLTAEVDKLSTERKNAESRLAQMEESVENLKHQIKEYQLRTRECLQRIHPEVSIDSSLPYESWIAEFEKQVDLVVQTTSSSASEVEYNKLKDLLEEKSKELSEKEKHFSQVLSETESMLHSLQNTAEEKEKQWQERLNEKELQLQQLKTERDSLTAEKETLQSTFQQMGQLEELQEKLKELQSTLESAENEKSHVEQKYEEVHKNCINLRDQLENKEKQILELQKEKKSVEHLQQEVEDLKSKLEKEKKISKDFSSQMIRLNSLVKIGQDSLVAEQEMVKKLKSQLEAQQAAATTNGGTTVPVSTPVATEDASAKK
;
A
#
# COMPACT_ATOMS: atom_id res chain seq x y z
N MET A 1 -32.78 -32.71 -80.26
CA MET A 1 -32.16 -33.43 -79.14
C MET A 1 -30.85 -32.76 -78.76
N PHE A 2 -29.81 -32.82 -79.62
CA PHE A 2 -28.48 -32.22 -79.39
C PHE A 2 -28.48 -30.78 -78.82
N LEU A 3 -29.24 -29.83 -79.38
CA LEU A 3 -29.28 -28.45 -78.88
C LEU A 3 -29.56 -28.38 -77.37
N LYS A 4 -30.54 -29.16 -76.89
CA LYS A 4 -30.95 -29.16 -75.48
C LYS A 4 -29.89 -29.78 -74.56
N GLN A 5 -29.13 -30.76 -75.05
CA GLN A 5 -27.97 -31.31 -74.32
C GLN A 5 -26.80 -30.31 -74.31
N PHE A 6 -26.60 -29.55 -75.39
CA PHE A 6 -25.57 -28.50 -75.46
C PHE A 6 -25.87 -27.34 -74.51
N GLU A 7 -27.14 -26.87 -74.46
CA GLU A 7 -27.62 -25.90 -73.47
C GLU A 7 -27.42 -26.41 -72.03
N GLU A 8 -27.74 -27.69 -71.76
CA GLU A 8 -27.59 -28.29 -70.43
C GLU A 8 -26.11 -28.43 -70.01
N VAL A 9 -25.21 -28.77 -70.94
CA VAL A 9 -23.75 -28.80 -70.71
C VAL A 9 -23.19 -27.40 -70.52
N SER A 10 -23.64 -26.42 -71.32
CA SER A 10 -23.24 -25.02 -71.19
C SER A 10 -23.62 -24.45 -69.81
N ALA A 11 -24.86 -24.68 -69.37
CA ALA A 11 -25.32 -24.29 -68.05
C ALA A 11 -24.51 -24.95 -66.92
N LYS A 12 -24.15 -26.23 -67.05
CA LYS A 12 -23.28 -26.93 -66.09
C LYS A 12 -21.86 -26.36 -66.05
N ASN A 13 -21.28 -26.00 -67.19
CA ASN A 13 -19.97 -25.34 -67.25
C ASN A 13 -20.00 -23.95 -66.59
N VAL A 14 -21.06 -23.16 -66.79
CA VAL A 14 -21.22 -21.84 -66.14
C VAL A 14 -21.33 -21.98 -64.61
N ILE A 15 -22.02 -23.01 -64.13
CA ILE A 15 -22.07 -23.34 -62.69
C ILE A 15 -20.68 -23.76 -62.19
N LEU A 16 -20.02 -24.69 -62.87
CA LEU A 16 -18.70 -25.20 -62.48
C LEU A 16 -17.63 -24.10 -62.42
N LEU A 17 -17.62 -23.15 -63.37
CA LEU A 17 -16.73 -21.98 -63.34
C LEU A 17 -16.99 -21.09 -62.11
N LYS A 18 -18.26 -20.96 -61.70
CA LYS A 18 -18.65 -20.16 -60.54
C LYS A 18 -18.29 -20.86 -59.21
N ASP A 19 -18.43 -22.18 -59.15
CA ASP A 19 -17.99 -22.99 -58.01
C ASP A 19 -16.46 -22.98 -57.86
N ILE A 20 -15.71 -23.00 -58.99
CA ILE A 20 -14.25 -22.83 -59.02
C ILE A 20 -13.84 -21.44 -58.50
N GLN A 21 -14.56 -20.37 -58.86
CA GLN A 21 -14.28 -19.04 -58.34
C GLN A 21 -14.42 -18.98 -56.82
N VAL A 22 -15.54 -19.49 -56.27
CA VAL A 22 -15.77 -19.56 -54.81
C VAL A 22 -14.70 -20.40 -54.09
N LEU A 23 -14.20 -21.47 -54.72
CA LEU A 23 -13.07 -22.25 -54.19
C LEU A 23 -11.75 -21.44 -54.15
N ASN A 24 -11.49 -20.60 -55.14
CA ASN A 24 -10.32 -19.71 -55.13
C ASN A 24 -10.45 -18.60 -54.07
N ASP A 25 -11.63 -17.99 -53.95
CA ASP A 25 -11.90 -16.91 -52.98
C ASP A 25 -11.80 -17.42 -51.54
N THR A 26 -12.37 -18.59 -51.25
CA THR A 26 -12.27 -19.24 -49.93
C THR A 26 -10.85 -19.71 -49.61
N LYS A 27 -10.08 -20.16 -50.62
CA LYS A 27 -8.64 -20.44 -50.46
C LYS A 27 -7.85 -19.17 -50.10
N ALA A 28 -8.11 -18.05 -50.79
CA ALA A 28 -7.44 -16.77 -50.51
C ALA A 28 -7.75 -16.27 -49.09
N ALA A 29 -9.01 -16.39 -48.64
CA ALA A 29 -9.40 -16.07 -47.27
C ALA A 29 -8.69 -16.95 -46.22
N LEU A 30 -8.49 -18.24 -46.51
CA LEU A 30 -7.73 -19.15 -45.64
C LEU A 30 -6.24 -18.82 -45.60
N GLU A 31 -5.61 -18.49 -46.72
CA GLU A 31 -4.20 -18.04 -46.76
C GLU A 31 -4.01 -16.72 -45.98
N LEU A 32 -4.93 -15.77 -46.11
CA LEU A 32 -4.93 -14.52 -45.33
C LEU A 32 -5.09 -14.79 -43.83
N SER A 33 -6.07 -15.63 -43.44
CA SER A 33 -6.28 -16.01 -42.03
C SER A 33 -5.06 -16.73 -41.44
N LYS A 34 -4.39 -17.60 -42.22
CA LYS A 34 -3.15 -18.26 -41.81
C LYS A 34 -2.04 -17.24 -41.55
N LYS A 35 -1.82 -16.29 -42.47
CA LYS A 35 -0.82 -15.22 -42.31
C LYS A 35 -1.08 -14.38 -41.06
N THR A 36 -2.34 -14.01 -40.79
CA THR A 36 -2.72 -13.28 -39.56
C THR A 36 -2.48 -14.08 -38.28
N LEU A 37 -2.58 -15.41 -38.32
CA LEU A 37 -2.23 -16.27 -37.18
C LEU A 37 -0.72 -16.40 -36.99
N GLU A 38 0.05 -16.48 -38.07
CA GLU A 38 1.53 -16.50 -38.04
C GLU A 38 2.11 -15.18 -37.50
N GLU A 39 1.56 -14.04 -37.91
CA GLU A 39 1.91 -12.72 -37.35
C GLU A 39 1.54 -12.59 -35.87
N LYS A 40 0.42 -13.17 -35.41
CA LYS A 40 0.04 -13.20 -33.99
C LYS A 40 0.97 -14.09 -33.17
N LEU A 41 1.29 -15.29 -33.67
CA LEU A 41 2.23 -16.21 -33.02
C LEU A 41 3.59 -15.54 -32.81
N HIS A 42 4.15 -14.91 -33.85
CA HIS A 42 5.44 -14.24 -33.76
C HIS A 42 5.48 -13.08 -32.74
N ASN A 43 4.38 -12.32 -32.63
CA ASN A 43 4.27 -11.26 -31.62
C ASN A 43 4.21 -11.83 -30.18
N GLU A 44 3.55 -12.97 -29.98
CA GLU A 44 3.51 -13.66 -28.68
C GLU A 44 4.85 -14.32 -28.33
N GLU A 45 5.54 -14.96 -29.28
CA GLU A 45 6.91 -15.48 -29.11
C GLU A 45 7.87 -14.37 -28.65
N LYS A 46 7.80 -13.20 -29.29
CA LYS A 46 8.58 -12.03 -28.88
C LYS A 46 8.20 -11.56 -27.47
N ARG A 47 6.91 -11.50 -27.15
CA ARG A 47 6.42 -11.08 -25.82
C ARG A 47 6.89 -12.03 -24.72
N VAL A 48 6.97 -13.34 -24.99
CA VAL A 48 7.57 -14.33 -24.08
C VAL A 48 9.06 -14.05 -23.89
N ALA A 49 9.83 -13.83 -24.96
CA ALA A 49 11.26 -13.54 -24.86
C ALA A 49 11.56 -12.24 -24.06
N ASP A 50 10.76 -11.19 -24.27
CA ASP A 50 10.86 -9.93 -23.52
C ASP A 50 10.57 -10.16 -22.01
N LEU A 51 9.57 -11.00 -21.67
CA LEU A 51 9.26 -11.37 -20.29
C LEU A 51 10.34 -12.25 -19.64
N GLU A 52 10.91 -13.22 -20.37
CA GLU A 52 12.02 -14.04 -19.88
C GLU A 52 13.26 -13.20 -19.56
N ALA A 53 13.58 -12.22 -20.42
CA ALA A 53 14.66 -11.27 -20.17
C ALA A 53 14.40 -10.44 -18.90
N GLN A 54 13.15 -10.01 -18.69
CA GLN A 54 12.75 -9.23 -17.51
C GLN A 54 12.81 -10.06 -16.21
N ILE A 55 12.33 -11.32 -16.25
CA ILE A 55 12.46 -12.28 -15.14
C ILE A 55 13.94 -12.50 -14.78
N LYS A 56 14.81 -12.65 -15.78
CA LYS A 56 16.26 -12.81 -15.58
C LYS A 56 16.90 -11.56 -14.93
N GLN A 57 16.43 -10.37 -15.28
CA GLN A 57 16.85 -9.11 -14.64
C GLN A 57 16.37 -8.99 -13.19
N TYR A 58 15.14 -9.38 -12.88
CA TYR A 58 14.66 -9.41 -11.50
C TYR A 58 15.41 -10.46 -10.67
N SER A 59 15.73 -11.62 -11.24
CA SER A 59 16.53 -12.66 -10.57
C SER A 59 17.95 -12.21 -10.22
N SER A 60 18.60 -11.41 -11.08
CA SER A 60 19.94 -10.87 -10.77
C SER A 60 19.86 -9.74 -9.72
N SER A 61 18.86 -8.87 -9.81
CA SER A 61 18.60 -7.84 -8.80
C SER A 61 18.33 -8.44 -7.41
N ALA A 62 17.54 -9.51 -7.33
CA ALA A 62 17.29 -10.24 -6.08
C ALA A 62 18.58 -10.85 -5.49
N ALA A 63 19.48 -11.38 -6.33
CA ALA A 63 20.79 -11.87 -5.87
C ALA A 63 21.65 -10.74 -5.28
N THR A 64 21.69 -9.57 -5.92
CA THR A 64 22.38 -8.38 -5.39
C THR A 64 21.78 -7.91 -4.06
N ILE A 65 20.45 -7.90 -3.92
CA ILE A 65 19.77 -7.54 -2.66
C ILE A 65 20.17 -8.51 -1.54
N ASN A 66 20.18 -9.82 -1.79
CA ASN A 66 20.60 -10.82 -0.80
C ASN A 66 22.07 -10.64 -0.39
N GLN A 67 22.95 -10.31 -1.33
CA GLN A 67 24.36 -10.02 -1.05
C GLN A 67 24.52 -8.78 -0.16
N LEU A 68 23.84 -7.67 -0.50
CA LEU A 68 23.85 -6.45 0.29
C LEU A 68 23.27 -6.66 1.70
N GLN A 69 22.21 -7.45 1.85
CA GLN A 69 21.67 -7.82 3.16
C GLN A 69 22.68 -8.62 4.01
N SER A 70 23.44 -9.54 3.39
CA SER A 70 24.51 -10.26 4.07
C SER A 70 25.65 -9.33 4.50
N GLU A 71 25.99 -8.32 3.70
CA GLU A 71 27.05 -7.36 4.00
C GLU A 71 26.63 -6.38 5.11
N ILE A 72 25.40 -5.87 5.08
CA ILE A 72 24.78 -5.11 6.18
C ILE A 72 24.82 -5.91 7.49
N LYS A 73 24.46 -7.19 7.45
CA LYS A 73 24.47 -8.08 8.63
C LYS A 73 25.88 -8.33 9.19
N ASN A 74 26.91 -8.27 8.36
CA ASN A 74 28.30 -8.36 8.80
C ASN A 74 28.77 -7.01 9.41
N LEU A 75 28.45 -5.89 8.77
CA LEU A 75 28.77 -4.55 9.29
C LEU A 75 28.06 -4.25 10.63
N GLN A 76 26.84 -4.75 10.82
CA GLN A 76 26.13 -4.68 12.11
C GLN A 76 26.91 -5.38 13.23
N LYS A 77 27.40 -6.61 12.98
CA LYS A 77 28.24 -7.35 13.95
C LYS A 77 29.58 -6.68 14.22
N GLU A 78 30.20 -6.09 13.20
CA GLU A 78 31.46 -5.36 13.37
C GLU A 78 31.25 -4.13 14.25
N ASN A 79 30.17 -3.36 14.02
CA ASN A 79 29.79 -2.22 14.86
C ASN A 79 29.44 -2.63 16.30
N GLU A 80 28.72 -3.74 16.49
CA GLU A 80 28.39 -4.30 17.81
C GLU A 80 29.67 -4.67 18.58
N ARG A 81 30.59 -5.41 17.94
CA ARG A 81 31.91 -5.76 18.48
C ARG A 81 32.78 -4.54 18.79
N LEU A 82 32.72 -3.49 17.96
CA LEU A 82 33.44 -2.23 18.19
C LEU A 82 32.82 -1.41 19.34
N ALA A 83 31.49 -1.46 19.50
CA ALA A 83 30.80 -0.84 20.62
C ALA A 83 31.15 -1.52 21.96
N GLU A 84 31.19 -2.86 21.99
CA GLU A 84 31.68 -3.63 23.14
C GLU A 84 33.13 -3.26 23.51
N GLN A 85 34.02 -3.13 22.50
CA GLN A 85 35.41 -2.70 22.73
C GLN A 85 35.49 -1.24 23.25
N LEU A 86 34.62 -0.34 22.80
CA LEU A 86 34.52 1.03 23.32
C LEU A 86 33.98 1.08 24.75
N VAL A 87 33.00 0.24 25.11
CA VAL A 87 32.52 0.13 26.50
C VAL A 87 33.63 -0.40 27.39
N SER A 88 34.25 -1.53 27.04
CA SER A 88 35.32 -2.16 27.83
C SER A 88 36.54 -1.25 28.03
N THR A 89 36.94 -0.49 27.00
CA THR A 89 38.03 0.49 27.15
C THR A 89 37.62 1.71 27.99
N LYS A 90 36.37 2.18 27.89
CA LYS A 90 35.85 3.27 28.73
C LYS A 90 35.71 2.85 30.20
N GLU A 91 35.31 1.60 30.47
CA GLU A 91 35.27 1.03 31.82
C GLU A 91 36.67 0.88 32.42
N ARG A 92 37.67 0.45 31.64
CA ARG A 92 39.07 0.47 32.09
C ARG A 92 39.56 1.87 32.41
N VAL A 93 39.29 2.87 31.56
CA VAL A 93 39.69 4.27 31.81
C VAL A 93 38.94 4.89 33.01
N ALA A 94 37.74 4.41 33.33
CA ALA A 94 37.03 4.80 34.56
C ALA A 94 37.59 4.10 35.82
N GLY A 95 38.14 2.88 35.69
CA GLY A 95 38.77 2.14 36.77
C GLY A 95 40.20 2.59 37.11
N ASP A 96 41.04 2.83 36.10
CA ASP A 96 42.44 3.26 36.24
C ASP A 96 42.59 4.76 36.64
N GLY A 97 41.49 5.42 37.01
CA GLY A 97 41.46 6.85 37.34
C GLY A 97 42.21 7.27 38.62
N GLN A 98 42.79 6.33 39.38
CA GLN A 98 43.42 6.63 40.68
C GLN A 98 44.55 5.68 41.12
N GLU A 99 45.56 5.41 40.29
CA GLU A 99 46.90 5.13 40.85
C GLU A 99 48.07 5.54 39.94
N VAL A 100 49.20 5.89 40.56
CA VAL A 100 50.47 6.24 39.90
C VAL A 100 51.39 5.03 39.99
N ILE A 101 52.10 4.68 38.90
CA ILE A 101 53.47 4.15 38.94
C ILE A 101 54.09 4.08 37.53
N HIS A 102 55.41 4.26 37.45
CA HIS A 102 56.21 4.15 36.23
C HIS A 102 56.62 2.70 35.94
N GLN A 103 56.99 2.38 34.69
CA GLN A 103 58.38 2.01 34.35
C GLN A 103 58.61 1.80 32.84
N ASN A 104 59.87 1.98 32.43
CA ASN A 104 60.35 1.67 31.08
C ASN A 104 60.72 0.19 30.97
N GLY A 105 60.59 -0.39 29.77
CA GLY A 105 61.14 -1.69 29.43
C GLY A 105 61.73 -1.67 28.01
N GLU A 106 63.05 -1.81 27.90
CA GLU A 106 63.74 -1.89 26.61
C GLU A 106 63.59 -3.30 26.01
N LEU A 107 63.32 -3.40 24.71
CA LEU A 107 63.73 -4.56 23.92
C LEU A 107 64.23 -4.10 22.54
N ASN A 108 65.50 -4.40 22.27
CA ASN A 108 66.18 -4.15 21.01
C ASN A 108 66.11 -5.40 20.13
N GLY A 109 65.64 -5.29 18.88
CA GLY A 109 65.57 -6.41 17.96
C GLY A 109 65.10 -6.04 16.55
N LYS A 110 66.04 -5.99 15.60
CA LYS A 110 65.76 -6.17 14.16
C LYS A 110 66.05 -7.64 13.80
N PRO A 111 65.34 -8.27 12.83
CA PRO A 111 64.75 -7.62 11.66
C PRO A 111 63.29 -8.04 11.39
N GLN A 112 62.33 -7.20 11.78
CA GLN A 112 60.91 -7.40 11.44
C GLN A 112 60.39 -6.39 10.39
N ASP A 113 61.17 -5.33 10.11
CA ASP A 113 60.78 -4.22 9.23
C ASP A 113 60.38 -4.66 7.81
N SER A 114 61.06 -5.64 7.21
CA SER A 114 60.87 -5.99 5.78
C SER A 114 59.51 -6.63 5.49
N ASP A 115 59.11 -7.61 6.29
CA ASP A 115 57.81 -8.29 6.12
C ASP A 115 56.66 -7.39 6.59
N LEU A 116 56.90 -6.52 7.58
CA LEU A 116 55.97 -5.46 7.96
C LEU A 116 55.81 -4.41 6.85
N LEU A 117 56.89 -4.00 6.16
CA LEU A 117 56.81 -3.08 5.02
C LEU A 117 55.96 -3.67 3.91
N LYS A 118 56.21 -4.94 3.56
CA LYS A 118 55.46 -5.63 2.51
C LYS A 118 53.99 -5.82 2.88
N SER A 119 53.70 -6.19 4.13
CA SER A 119 52.32 -6.29 4.62
C SER A 119 51.60 -4.94 4.71
N LEU A 120 52.33 -3.84 4.93
CA LEU A 120 51.81 -2.47 4.85
C LEU A 120 51.53 -2.07 3.40
N GLU A 121 52.43 -2.36 2.46
CA GLU A 121 52.27 -2.05 1.04
C GLU A 121 51.12 -2.86 0.41
N ASP A 122 50.99 -4.15 0.73
CA ASP A 122 49.84 -4.99 0.36
C ASP A 122 48.52 -4.40 0.90
N LYS A 123 48.50 -3.89 2.14
CA LYS A 123 47.33 -3.23 2.73
C LYS A 123 47.04 -1.85 2.12
N GLU A 124 48.07 -1.07 1.78
CA GLU A 124 47.91 0.23 1.13
C GLU A 124 47.32 0.07 -0.28
N ASN A 125 47.74 -0.98 -1.01
CA ASN A 125 47.17 -1.35 -2.30
C ASN A 125 45.71 -1.81 -2.17
N GLN A 126 45.38 -2.64 -1.17
CA GLN A 126 43.98 -3.00 -0.86
C GLN A 126 43.12 -1.78 -0.49
N LEU A 127 43.70 -0.82 0.25
CA LEU A 127 43.00 0.40 0.65
C LEU A 127 42.71 1.30 -0.55
N LYS A 128 43.69 1.53 -1.44
CA LYS A 128 43.48 2.26 -2.72
C LYS A 128 42.46 1.60 -3.63
N GLU A 129 42.42 0.27 -3.67
CA GLU A 129 41.39 -0.45 -4.43
C GLU A 129 40.00 -0.22 -3.80
N LYS A 130 39.89 -0.26 -2.47
CA LYS A 130 38.63 0.00 -1.75
C LYS A 130 38.17 1.45 -1.88
N GLU A 131 39.07 2.43 -1.85
CA GLU A 131 38.76 3.83 -2.18
C GLU A 131 38.24 3.96 -3.62
N THR A 132 38.87 3.28 -4.59
CA THR A 132 38.42 3.26 -5.99
C THR A 132 37.03 2.61 -6.15
N GLN A 133 36.73 1.56 -5.37
CA GLN A 133 35.40 0.93 -5.33
C GLN A 133 34.36 1.87 -4.70
N LEU A 134 34.70 2.58 -3.61
CA LEU A 134 33.83 3.56 -2.96
C LEU A 134 33.50 4.76 -3.87
N VAL A 135 34.45 5.29 -4.63
CA VAL A 135 34.21 6.37 -5.60
C VAL A 135 33.20 5.95 -6.67
N LYS A 136 33.34 4.74 -7.23
CA LYS A 136 32.40 4.19 -8.23
C LYS A 136 30.99 3.99 -7.66
N LEU A 137 30.89 3.41 -6.46
CA LEU A 137 29.60 3.26 -5.75
C LEU A 137 28.95 4.62 -5.47
N ASN A 138 29.72 5.63 -5.07
CA ASN A 138 29.20 6.98 -4.86
C ASN A 138 28.71 7.64 -6.17
N GLU A 139 29.40 7.45 -7.29
CA GLU A 139 28.89 7.86 -8.61
C GLU A 139 27.57 7.16 -8.97
N GLU A 140 27.46 5.86 -8.76
CA GLU A 140 26.24 5.08 -9.04
C GLU A 140 25.08 5.52 -8.14
N ILE A 141 25.33 5.74 -6.84
CA ILE A 141 24.36 6.32 -5.90
C ILE A 141 23.88 7.69 -6.39
N ASN A 142 24.77 8.54 -6.91
CA ASN A 142 24.37 9.86 -7.42
C ASN A 142 23.59 9.77 -8.74
N LYS A 143 23.95 8.86 -9.65
CA LYS A 143 23.19 8.56 -10.88
C LYS A 143 21.79 8.02 -10.54
N LEU A 144 21.67 7.15 -9.53
CA LEU A 144 20.40 6.62 -9.04
C LEU A 144 19.55 7.70 -8.35
N LYS A 145 20.13 8.56 -7.50
CA LYS A 145 19.44 9.71 -6.90
C LYS A 145 18.87 10.66 -7.96
N ALA A 146 19.65 10.99 -8.99
CA ALA A 146 19.16 11.81 -10.10
C ALA A 146 17.99 11.16 -10.85
N LYS A 147 18.07 9.84 -11.10
CA LYS A 147 16.96 9.08 -11.73
C LYS A 147 15.72 9.01 -10.84
N ILE A 148 15.87 8.88 -9.52
CA ILE A 148 14.77 8.93 -8.55
C ILE A 148 14.09 10.30 -8.60
N SER A 149 14.86 11.40 -8.58
CA SER A 149 14.32 12.77 -8.65
C SER A 149 13.44 13.00 -9.89
N ILE A 150 13.88 12.52 -11.06
CA ILE A 150 13.12 12.64 -12.32
C ILE A 150 11.82 11.82 -12.28
N LEU A 151 11.83 10.64 -11.63
CA LEU A 151 10.63 9.82 -11.46
C LEU A 151 9.65 10.40 -10.42
N ASP A 152 10.15 11.08 -9.39
CA ASP A 152 9.33 11.83 -8.44
C ASP A 152 8.63 13.02 -9.12
N GLU A 153 9.37 13.81 -9.92
CA GLU A 153 8.82 14.92 -10.71
C GLU A 153 7.74 14.46 -11.71
N GLU A 154 7.99 13.37 -12.46
CA GLU A 154 7.02 12.80 -13.39
C GLU A 154 5.79 12.25 -12.65
N THR A 155 5.96 11.55 -11.53
CA THR A 155 4.81 11.01 -10.78
C THR A 155 3.98 12.11 -10.10
N GLU A 156 4.57 13.20 -9.62
CA GLU A 156 3.81 14.39 -9.17
C GLU A 156 3.08 15.08 -10.33
N MET A 157 3.69 15.16 -11.52
CA MET A 157 3.01 15.67 -12.71
C MET A 157 1.78 14.82 -13.09
N GLN A 158 1.91 13.48 -13.05
CA GLN A 158 0.79 12.57 -13.32
C GLN A 158 -0.26 12.58 -12.20
N LYS A 159 0.12 12.69 -10.91
CA LYS A 159 -0.81 12.90 -9.78
C LYS A 159 -1.66 14.14 -9.99
N LYS A 160 -1.03 15.28 -10.32
CA LYS A 160 -1.73 16.53 -10.64
C LYS A 160 -2.70 16.35 -11.81
N LYS A 161 -2.24 15.75 -12.91
CA LYS A 161 -3.06 15.50 -14.12
C LYS A 161 -4.25 14.57 -13.84
N ASN A 162 -4.08 13.54 -13.00
CA ASN A 162 -5.15 12.66 -12.58
C ASN A 162 -6.17 13.40 -11.68
N ASN A 163 -5.70 14.27 -10.76
CA ASN A 163 -6.59 15.12 -9.96
C ASN A 163 -7.41 16.09 -10.82
N GLU A 164 -6.80 16.74 -11.83
CA GLU A 164 -7.53 17.57 -12.79
C GLU A 164 -8.58 16.78 -13.60
N LEU A 165 -8.29 15.51 -13.94
CA LEU A 165 -9.25 14.63 -14.60
C LEU A 165 -10.38 14.19 -13.66
N ARG A 166 -10.08 13.87 -12.39
CA ARG A 166 -11.09 13.59 -11.35
C ARG A 166 -12.03 14.78 -11.16
N GLU A 167 -11.50 16.00 -11.10
CA GLU A 167 -12.32 17.21 -10.96
C GLU A 167 -13.22 17.45 -12.19
N LYS A 168 -12.70 17.23 -13.40
CA LYS A 168 -13.47 17.34 -14.66
C LYS A 168 -14.55 16.26 -14.74
N ASN A 169 -14.22 15.01 -14.41
CA ASN A 169 -15.16 13.89 -14.41
C ASN A 169 -16.23 14.04 -13.32
N TRP A 170 -15.87 14.54 -12.13
CA TRP A 170 -16.83 14.86 -11.08
C TRP A 170 -17.82 15.95 -11.53
N LYS A 171 -17.35 17.06 -12.13
CA LYS A 171 -18.22 18.10 -12.70
C LYS A 171 -19.10 17.57 -13.83
N ALA A 172 -18.58 16.67 -14.68
CA ALA A 172 -19.38 16.03 -15.72
C ALA A 172 -20.47 15.10 -15.15
N MET A 173 -20.15 14.34 -14.11
CA MET A 173 -21.11 13.44 -13.43
C MET A 173 -22.17 14.23 -12.65
N ASP A 174 -21.79 15.33 -12.00
CA ASP A 174 -22.73 16.22 -11.30
C ASP A 174 -23.69 16.91 -12.29
N ALA A 175 -23.17 17.39 -13.44
CA ALA A 175 -24.00 17.91 -14.53
C ALA A 175 -24.91 16.84 -15.16
N LEU A 176 -24.44 15.59 -15.30
CA LEU A 176 -25.25 14.46 -15.77
C LEU A 176 -26.40 14.16 -14.79
N LYS A 177 -26.09 14.09 -13.49
CA LYS A 177 -27.06 13.86 -12.41
C LYS A 177 -28.10 14.97 -12.33
N ALA A 178 -27.71 16.24 -12.47
CA ALA A 178 -28.63 17.37 -12.53
C ALA A 178 -29.54 17.31 -13.78
N ALA A 179 -29.04 16.84 -14.92
CA ALA A 179 -29.84 16.62 -16.12
C ALA A 179 -30.83 15.44 -15.97
N GLU A 180 -30.40 14.36 -15.31
CA GLU A 180 -31.22 13.19 -14.99
C GLU A 180 -32.35 13.54 -14.01
N GLU A 181 -32.04 14.23 -12.91
CA GLU A 181 -33.04 14.73 -11.95
C GLU A 181 -34.03 15.70 -12.62
N SER A 182 -33.55 16.59 -13.50
CA SER A 182 -34.44 17.48 -14.28
C SER A 182 -35.34 16.74 -15.26
N ALA A 183 -34.89 15.60 -15.81
CA ALA A 183 -35.70 14.76 -16.68
C ALA A 183 -36.72 13.94 -15.86
N GLU A 184 -36.31 13.34 -14.75
CA GLU A 184 -37.17 12.55 -13.88
C GLU A 184 -38.27 13.43 -13.23
N GLN A 185 -37.94 14.65 -12.82
CA GLN A 185 -38.95 15.59 -12.30
C GLN A 185 -39.95 16.00 -13.39
N LYS A 186 -39.50 16.28 -14.63
CA LYS A 186 -40.42 16.54 -15.76
C LYS A 186 -41.33 15.34 -16.05
N ILE A 187 -40.83 14.11 -15.93
CA ILE A 187 -41.65 12.89 -16.05
C ILE A 187 -42.70 12.86 -14.93
N LYS A 188 -42.32 13.08 -13.66
CA LYS A 188 -43.27 13.15 -12.53
C LYS A 188 -44.31 14.27 -12.67
N GLU A 189 -43.92 15.44 -13.21
CA GLU A 189 -44.84 16.56 -13.49
C GLU A 189 -45.82 16.22 -14.63
N ILE A 190 -45.34 15.63 -15.73
CA ILE A 190 -46.20 15.14 -16.84
C ILE A 190 -47.17 14.07 -16.33
N GLN A 191 -46.68 13.14 -15.51
CA GLN A 191 -47.46 12.01 -14.99
C GLN A 191 -48.54 12.48 -14.02
N THR A 192 -48.19 13.31 -13.02
CA THR A 192 -49.20 13.89 -12.10
C THR A 192 -50.15 14.87 -12.80
N ALA A 193 -49.74 15.54 -13.89
CA ALA A 193 -50.64 16.33 -14.72
C ALA A 193 -51.59 15.45 -15.56
N ALA A 194 -51.14 14.28 -16.03
CA ALA A 194 -51.97 13.28 -16.69
C ALA A 194 -52.98 12.67 -15.70
N ASP A 195 -52.54 12.24 -14.51
CA ASP A 195 -53.40 11.67 -13.47
C ASP A 195 -54.46 12.67 -12.99
N LYS A 196 -54.09 13.95 -12.81
CA LYS A 196 -55.05 15.02 -12.51
C LYS A 196 -56.06 15.24 -13.65
N LYS A 197 -55.62 15.28 -14.91
CA LYS A 197 -56.53 15.37 -16.06
C LYS A 197 -57.46 14.17 -16.15
N LEU A 198 -56.95 12.96 -15.94
CA LEU A 198 -57.72 11.73 -16.03
C LEU A 198 -58.78 11.67 -14.91
N SER A 199 -58.40 12.05 -13.69
CA SER A 199 -59.32 12.24 -12.56
C SER A 199 -60.37 13.33 -12.84
N GLN A 200 -59.96 14.46 -13.44
CA GLN A 200 -60.87 15.54 -13.81
C GLN A 200 -61.84 15.10 -14.91
N VAL A 201 -61.37 14.42 -15.96
CA VAL A 201 -62.21 13.92 -17.06
C VAL A 201 -63.18 12.85 -16.56
N GLN A 202 -62.76 11.94 -15.67
CA GLN A 202 -63.66 10.99 -15.00
C GLN A 202 -64.76 11.72 -14.21
N LYS A 203 -64.36 12.73 -13.41
CA LYS A 203 -65.30 13.52 -12.61
C LYS A 203 -66.25 14.36 -13.47
N GLU A 204 -65.76 14.98 -14.54
CA GLU A 204 -66.58 15.66 -15.54
C GLU A 204 -67.51 14.69 -16.29
N LEU A 205 -67.13 13.42 -16.49
CA LEU A 205 -68.01 12.41 -17.08
C LEU A 205 -69.16 12.05 -16.14
N GLU A 206 -68.85 11.81 -14.86
CA GLU A 206 -69.86 11.61 -13.81
C GLU A 206 -70.76 12.83 -13.64
N GLU A 207 -70.19 14.04 -13.71
CA GLU A 207 -70.91 15.29 -13.53
C GLU A 207 -71.78 15.60 -14.75
N LYS A 208 -71.30 15.39 -15.98
CA LYS A 208 -72.11 15.45 -17.22
C LYS A 208 -73.19 14.38 -17.29
N LEU A 209 -72.98 13.19 -16.71
CA LEU A 209 -74.02 12.17 -16.49
C LEU A 209 -75.09 12.62 -15.48
N LYS A 210 -74.75 13.51 -14.54
CA LYS A 210 -75.68 14.10 -13.56
C LYS A 210 -76.31 15.42 -14.06
N SER A 211 -75.62 16.18 -14.92
CA SER A 211 -75.99 17.54 -15.31
C SER A 211 -76.41 17.68 -16.78
N LYS A 212 -77.74 17.67 -17.00
CA LYS A 212 -78.33 18.50 -18.07
C LYS A 212 -78.05 19.98 -17.73
N GLY A 213 -76.98 20.53 -18.29
CA GLY A 213 -76.60 21.94 -18.12
C GLY A 213 -75.20 22.16 -18.67
N GLY A 214 -75.09 22.92 -19.75
CA GLY A 214 -73.84 23.03 -20.50
C GLY A 214 -73.04 24.30 -20.19
N ASN A 215 -71.73 24.23 -20.43
CA ASN A 215 -70.98 25.36 -20.96
C ASN A 215 -69.90 24.82 -21.92
N GLN A 216 -69.66 25.50 -23.06
CA GLN A 216 -68.98 24.90 -24.22
C GLN A 216 -67.48 25.16 -24.31
N SER A 217 -66.95 26.23 -23.70
CA SER A 217 -65.60 26.72 -24.03
C SER A 217 -64.45 25.90 -23.44
N SER A 218 -64.53 25.46 -22.18
CA SER A 218 -63.42 24.71 -21.54
C SER A 218 -63.30 23.27 -22.03
N SER A 219 -64.38 22.73 -22.62
CA SER A 219 -64.44 21.34 -23.06
C SER A 219 -63.68 21.09 -24.37
N SER A 220 -63.39 22.13 -25.19
CA SER A 220 -62.62 21.97 -26.43
C SER A 220 -61.12 21.82 -26.15
N GLU A 221 -60.53 22.66 -25.30
CA GLU A 221 -59.10 22.57 -24.95
C GLU A 221 -58.74 21.23 -24.28
N LEU A 222 -59.62 20.70 -23.42
CA LEU A 222 -59.42 19.39 -22.80
C LEU A 222 -59.53 18.27 -23.83
N SER A 223 -60.47 18.36 -24.78
CA SER A 223 -60.61 17.41 -25.90
C SER A 223 -59.41 17.45 -26.84
N GLU A 224 -58.87 18.63 -27.16
CA GLU A 224 -57.70 18.81 -28.02
C GLU A 224 -56.43 18.25 -27.35
N LYS A 225 -56.27 18.52 -26.04
CA LYS A 225 -55.15 17.99 -25.25
C LYS A 225 -55.26 16.48 -25.00
N LEU A 226 -56.46 15.91 -25.02
CA LEU A 226 -56.69 14.46 -24.94
C LEU A 226 -56.36 13.77 -26.28
N THR A 227 -56.98 14.22 -27.37
CA THR A 227 -56.76 13.68 -28.73
C THR A 227 -55.29 13.72 -29.17
N LYS A 228 -54.52 14.72 -28.73
CA LYS A 228 -53.07 14.76 -28.96
C LYS A 228 -52.30 13.65 -28.22
N VAL A 229 -52.63 13.37 -26.96
CA VAL A 229 -52.01 12.28 -26.17
C VAL A 229 -52.41 10.92 -26.72
N GLU A 230 -53.66 10.76 -27.15
CA GLU A 230 -54.16 9.56 -27.83
C GLU A 230 -53.41 9.32 -29.15
N ALA A 231 -53.15 10.37 -29.94
CA ALA A 231 -52.36 10.29 -31.17
C ALA A 231 -50.89 9.93 -30.90
N GLU A 232 -50.26 10.46 -29.85
CA GLU A 232 -48.88 10.13 -29.47
C GLU A 232 -48.75 8.68 -28.98
N LEU A 233 -49.73 8.17 -28.22
CA LEU A 233 -49.83 6.76 -27.82
C LEU A 233 -50.07 5.82 -29.02
N ALA A 234 -51.01 6.17 -29.90
CA ALA A 234 -51.30 5.40 -31.10
C ALA A 234 -50.08 5.31 -32.03
N LYS A 235 -49.34 6.43 -32.18
CA LYS A 235 -48.07 6.43 -32.92
C LYS A 235 -47.05 5.49 -32.28
N ARG A 236 -46.82 5.57 -30.96
CA ARG A 236 -45.81 4.74 -30.29
C ARG A 236 -46.13 3.24 -30.33
N LEU A 237 -47.41 2.88 -30.33
CA LEU A 237 -47.86 1.50 -30.59
C LEU A 237 -47.65 1.08 -32.05
N SER A 238 -47.89 1.96 -33.02
CA SER A 238 -47.59 1.72 -34.44
C SER A 238 -46.09 1.49 -34.67
N ASP A 239 -45.23 2.33 -34.09
CA ASP A 239 -43.78 2.24 -34.20
C ASP A 239 -43.27 0.89 -33.63
N TYR A 240 -43.79 0.45 -32.47
CA TYR A 240 -43.46 -0.85 -31.87
C TYR A 240 -43.91 -2.03 -32.74
N ASN A 241 -45.15 -2.03 -33.23
CA ASN A 241 -45.66 -3.11 -34.09
C ASN A 241 -44.87 -3.22 -35.41
N SER A 242 -44.46 -2.09 -35.99
CA SER A 242 -43.60 -2.05 -37.18
C SER A 242 -42.26 -2.76 -36.95
N GLU A 243 -41.62 -2.53 -35.80
CA GLU A 243 -40.36 -3.19 -35.46
C GLU A 243 -40.54 -4.69 -35.14
N VAL A 244 -41.67 -5.08 -34.54
CA VAL A 244 -42.04 -6.50 -34.35
C VAL A 244 -42.21 -7.22 -35.69
N ASP A 245 -42.90 -6.63 -36.66
CA ASP A 245 -43.08 -7.24 -37.99
C ASP A 245 -41.80 -7.24 -38.83
N LYS A 246 -40.90 -6.27 -38.61
CA LYS A 246 -39.53 -6.26 -39.16
C LYS A 246 -38.69 -7.42 -38.60
N ASN A 247 -38.77 -7.69 -37.30
CA ASN A 247 -38.09 -8.84 -36.70
C ASN A 247 -38.63 -10.19 -37.20
N LYS A 248 -39.96 -10.35 -37.35
CA LYS A 248 -40.54 -11.57 -37.97
C LYS A 248 -40.00 -11.82 -39.38
N LYS A 249 -39.84 -10.78 -40.20
CA LYS A 249 -39.27 -10.87 -41.55
C LYS A 249 -37.80 -11.28 -41.52
N LEU A 250 -37.02 -10.76 -40.57
CA LEU A 250 -35.61 -11.15 -40.39
C LEU A 250 -35.49 -12.63 -39.98
N THR A 251 -36.33 -13.14 -39.07
CA THR A 251 -36.36 -14.57 -38.73
C THR A 251 -36.68 -15.43 -39.95
N ALA A 252 -37.71 -15.08 -40.72
CA ALA A 252 -38.10 -15.83 -41.92
C ALA A 252 -37.01 -15.85 -43.00
N GLU A 253 -36.24 -14.76 -43.16
CA GLU A 253 -35.10 -14.73 -44.10
C GLU A 253 -33.92 -15.56 -43.59
N VAL A 254 -33.66 -15.61 -42.28
CA VAL A 254 -32.64 -16.50 -41.69
C VAL A 254 -33.00 -17.97 -41.89
N ASP A 255 -34.26 -18.36 -41.67
CA ASP A 255 -34.74 -19.72 -41.93
C ASP A 255 -34.62 -20.08 -43.42
N LYS A 256 -35.00 -19.15 -44.31
CA LYS A 256 -34.85 -19.29 -45.77
C LYS A 256 -33.38 -19.49 -46.16
N LEU A 257 -32.47 -18.61 -45.73
CA LEU A 257 -31.03 -18.72 -45.99
C LEU A 257 -30.43 -20.03 -45.44
N SER A 258 -30.93 -20.52 -44.30
CA SER A 258 -30.56 -21.82 -43.74
C SER A 258 -30.95 -22.99 -44.67
N THR A 259 -32.16 -22.94 -45.24
CA THR A 259 -32.59 -23.95 -46.23
C THR A 259 -31.83 -23.83 -47.56
N GLU A 260 -31.56 -22.61 -48.04
CA GLU A 260 -30.77 -22.36 -49.26
C GLU A 260 -29.35 -22.89 -49.11
N ARG A 261 -28.69 -22.64 -47.96
CA ARG A 261 -27.39 -23.21 -47.61
C ARG A 261 -27.40 -24.73 -47.67
N LYS A 262 -28.35 -25.38 -46.99
CA LYS A 262 -28.44 -26.85 -46.95
C LYS A 262 -28.66 -27.45 -48.35
N ASN A 263 -29.42 -26.77 -49.20
CA ASN A 263 -29.61 -27.17 -50.60
C ASN A 263 -28.35 -26.97 -51.44
N ALA A 264 -27.53 -25.95 -51.16
CA ALA A 264 -26.23 -25.76 -51.80
C ALA A 264 -25.21 -26.83 -51.37
N GLU A 265 -25.11 -27.14 -50.08
CA GLU A 265 -24.27 -28.22 -49.54
C GLU A 265 -24.62 -29.57 -50.20
N SER A 266 -25.91 -29.90 -50.33
CA SER A 266 -26.36 -31.12 -51.02
C SER A 266 -26.08 -31.14 -52.52
N ARG A 267 -25.97 -29.98 -53.18
CA ARG A 267 -25.63 -29.88 -54.61
C ARG A 267 -24.13 -30.02 -54.85
N LEU A 268 -23.29 -29.49 -53.96
CA LEU A 268 -21.84 -29.63 -54.03
C LEU A 268 -21.44 -31.11 -53.95
N ALA A 269 -21.97 -31.86 -52.98
CA ALA A 269 -21.70 -33.30 -52.86
C ALA A 269 -22.07 -34.11 -54.12
N GLN A 270 -23.19 -33.77 -54.79
CA GLN A 270 -23.60 -34.40 -56.06
C GLN A 270 -22.68 -34.02 -57.23
N MET A 271 -22.14 -32.80 -57.22
CA MET A 271 -21.16 -32.35 -58.22
C MET A 271 -19.82 -33.05 -58.02
N GLU A 272 -19.35 -33.21 -56.78
CA GLU A 272 -18.12 -33.94 -56.44
C GLU A 272 -18.16 -35.41 -56.89
N GLU A 273 -19.26 -36.12 -56.60
CA GLU A 273 -19.49 -37.49 -57.08
C GLU A 273 -19.52 -37.57 -58.62
N SER A 274 -20.19 -36.62 -59.27
CA SER A 274 -20.25 -36.52 -60.74
C SER A 274 -18.88 -36.26 -61.36
N VAL A 275 -18.06 -35.41 -60.74
CA VAL A 275 -16.70 -35.08 -61.19
C VAL A 275 -15.76 -36.27 -61.07
N GLU A 276 -15.82 -37.07 -60.00
CA GLU A 276 -14.97 -38.25 -59.88
C GLU A 276 -15.39 -39.38 -60.83
N ASN A 277 -16.69 -39.55 -61.07
CA ASN A 277 -17.21 -40.44 -62.11
C ASN A 277 -16.72 -40.04 -63.51
N LEU A 278 -16.75 -38.75 -63.86
CA LEU A 278 -16.20 -38.25 -65.13
C LEU A 278 -14.68 -38.47 -65.24
N LYS A 279 -13.90 -38.26 -64.17
CA LYS A 279 -12.45 -38.60 -64.16
C LYS A 279 -12.22 -40.09 -64.42
N HIS A 280 -13.07 -40.97 -63.90
CA HIS A 280 -12.98 -42.41 -64.14
C HIS A 280 -13.27 -42.75 -65.61
N GLN A 281 -14.37 -42.22 -66.16
CA GLN A 281 -14.73 -42.43 -67.57
C GLN A 281 -13.66 -41.89 -68.53
N ILE A 282 -13.07 -40.71 -68.26
CA ILE A 282 -11.97 -40.17 -69.07
C ILE A 282 -10.79 -41.15 -69.12
N LYS A 283 -10.36 -41.72 -67.97
CA LYS A 283 -9.28 -42.72 -67.93
C LYS A 283 -9.63 -43.98 -68.73
N GLU A 284 -10.88 -44.44 -68.68
CA GLU A 284 -11.34 -45.60 -69.45
C GLU A 284 -11.35 -45.31 -70.97
N TYR A 285 -11.85 -44.15 -71.39
CA TYR A 285 -11.82 -43.74 -72.80
C TYR A 285 -10.40 -43.54 -73.32
N GLN A 286 -9.49 -42.99 -72.50
CA GLN A 286 -8.07 -42.86 -72.82
C GLN A 286 -7.42 -44.22 -73.06
N LEU A 287 -7.69 -45.22 -72.20
CA LEU A 287 -7.20 -46.59 -72.39
C LEU A 287 -7.76 -47.22 -73.68
N ARG A 288 -9.08 -47.20 -73.87
CA ARG A 288 -9.75 -47.75 -75.07
C ARG A 288 -9.27 -47.10 -76.36
N THR A 289 -8.95 -45.80 -76.34
CA THR A 289 -8.43 -45.09 -77.51
C THR A 289 -7.02 -45.55 -77.87
N ARG A 290 -6.13 -45.70 -76.88
CA ARG A 290 -4.80 -46.27 -77.08
C ARG A 290 -4.86 -47.67 -77.72
N GLU A 291 -5.65 -48.56 -77.14
CA GLU A 291 -5.87 -49.92 -77.65
C GLU A 291 -6.45 -49.95 -79.07
N CYS A 292 -7.28 -48.97 -79.44
CA CYS A 292 -7.86 -48.87 -80.76
C CYS A 292 -6.84 -48.38 -81.80
N LEU A 293 -6.10 -47.32 -81.48
CA LEU A 293 -5.11 -46.73 -82.37
C LEU A 293 -3.95 -47.70 -82.68
N GLN A 294 -3.45 -48.41 -81.66
CA GLN A 294 -2.45 -49.49 -81.82
C GLN A 294 -2.97 -50.67 -82.65
N ARG A 295 -4.29 -50.86 -82.74
CA ARG A 295 -4.92 -51.91 -83.57
C ARG A 295 -5.13 -51.48 -85.02
N ILE A 296 -5.30 -50.17 -85.27
CA ILE A 296 -5.47 -49.60 -86.61
C ILE A 296 -4.12 -49.44 -87.30
N HIS A 297 -3.07 -49.06 -86.55
CA HIS A 297 -1.69 -49.01 -87.05
C HIS A 297 -0.75 -49.89 -86.21
N PRO A 298 -0.77 -51.24 -86.39
CA PRO A 298 0.09 -52.18 -85.64
C PRO A 298 1.60 -51.98 -85.87
N GLU A 299 1.97 -51.25 -86.91
CA GLU A 299 3.36 -50.93 -87.27
C GLU A 299 3.93 -49.78 -86.41
N VAL A 300 3.09 -49.05 -85.67
CA VAL A 300 3.49 -47.94 -84.79
C VAL A 300 3.57 -48.42 -83.33
N SER A 301 4.79 -48.51 -82.79
CA SER A 301 5.06 -48.95 -81.41
C SER A 301 5.58 -47.80 -80.55
N ILE A 302 4.94 -47.55 -79.40
CA ILE A 302 5.16 -46.38 -78.53
C ILE A 302 5.08 -46.81 -77.07
N ASP A 303 5.95 -46.24 -76.21
CA ASP A 303 5.99 -46.56 -74.79
C ASP A 303 4.68 -46.22 -74.05
N SER A 304 4.11 -47.26 -73.43
CA SER A 304 2.94 -47.20 -72.56
C SER A 304 3.06 -46.29 -71.33
N SER A 305 4.29 -46.00 -70.86
CA SER A 305 4.53 -45.24 -69.62
C SER A 305 4.17 -43.75 -69.72
N LEU A 306 4.07 -43.22 -70.94
CA LEU A 306 3.84 -41.79 -71.20
C LEU A 306 2.45 -41.33 -70.74
N PRO A 307 2.28 -40.03 -70.40
CA PRO A 307 0.96 -39.39 -70.26
C PRO A 307 0.12 -39.49 -71.55
N TYR A 308 -1.21 -39.35 -71.44
CA TYR A 308 -2.10 -39.55 -72.58
C TYR A 308 -1.82 -38.60 -73.76
N GLU A 309 -1.78 -37.29 -73.51
CA GLU A 309 -1.53 -36.29 -74.56
C GLU A 309 -0.17 -36.50 -75.26
N SER A 310 0.88 -36.74 -74.48
CA SER A 310 2.25 -36.99 -74.99
C SER A 310 2.35 -38.26 -75.84
N TRP A 311 1.52 -39.27 -75.53
CA TRP A 311 1.45 -40.51 -76.29
C TRP A 311 0.69 -40.34 -77.61
N ILE A 312 -0.40 -39.56 -77.62
CA ILE A 312 -1.17 -39.25 -78.84
C ILE A 312 -0.32 -38.45 -79.83
N ALA A 313 0.42 -37.44 -79.35
CA ALA A 313 1.26 -36.60 -80.21
C ALA A 313 2.38 -37.37 -80.93
N GLU A 314 3.01 -38.34 -80.27
CA GLU A 314 4.00 -39.21 -80.94
C GLU A 314 3.32 -40.25 -81.85
N PHE A 315 2.09 -40.69 -81.56
CA PHE A 315 1.33 -41.57 -82.46
C PHE A 315 0.94 -40.87 -83.76
N GLU A 316 0.37 -39.67 -83.67
CA GLU A 316 -0.02 -38.83 -84.81
C GLU A 316 1.18 -38.60 -85.76
N LYS A 317 2.32 -38.17 -85.20
CA LYS A 317 3.59 -37.97 -85.90
C LYS A 317 4.11 -39.20 -86.66
N GLN A 318 3.86 -40.42 -86.17
CA GLN A 318 4.27 -41.66 -86.85
C GLN A 318 3.28 -42.08 -87.95
N VAL A 319 1.99 -41.80 -87.78
CA VAL A 319 0.95 -42.07 -88.79
C VAL A 319 1.01 -41.08 -89.95
N ASP A 320 1.36 -39.82 -89.70
CA ASP A 320 1.48 -38.78 -90.73
C ASP A 320 2.51 -39.12 -91.82
N LEU A 321 3.61 -39.80 -91.45
CA LEU A 321 4.60 -40.33 -92.39
C LEU A 321 4.02 -41.38 -93.35
N VAL A 322 2.95 -42.08 -92.95
CA VAL A 322 2.30 -43.13 -93.77
C VAL A 322 1.24 -42.52 -94.68
N VAL A 323 0.44 -41.58 -94.17
CA VAL A 323 -0.76 -41.04 -94.85
C VAL A 323 -0.42 -40.10 -96.02
N GLN A 324 0.73 -39.41 -95.98
CA GLN A 324 1.18 -38.53 -97.09
C GLN A 324 1.38 -39.25 -98.43
N THR A 325 1.34 -40.58 -98.45
CA THR A 325 1.49 -41.41 -99.66
C THR A 325 0.24 -41.46 -100.55
N THR A 326 -0.95 -41.02 -100.09
CA THR A 326 -2.22 -41.36 -100.77
C THR A 326 -3.24 -40.23 -100.99
N SER A 327 -3.41 -39.88 -102.28
CA SER A 327 -4.69 -39.64 -102.99
C SER A 327 -5.37 -38.25 -102.99
N SER A 328 -6.14 -38.02 -104.09
CA SER A 328 -7.02 -36.88 -104.40
C SER A 328 -7.73 -37.13 -105.75
N SER A 329 -8.87 -36.53 -106.12
CA SER A 329 -9.91 -35.79 -105.37
C SER A 329 -11.21 -35.74 -106.21
N ALA A 330 -11.56 -34.58 -106.81
CA ALA A 330 -12.75 -34.30 -107.66
C ALA A 330 -14.14 -34.37 -106.97
N SER A 331 -15.22 -33.71 -107.45
CA SER A 331 -15.39 -32.87 -108.66
C SER A 331 -16.31 -31.64 -108.40
N GLU A 332 -16.41 -30.74 -109.38
CA GLU A 332 -16.64 -29.29 -109.16
C GLU A 332 -18.02 -28.76 -109.64
N VAL A 333 -18.91 -29.62 -110.14
CA VAL A 333 -20.17 -29.17 -110.79
C VAL A 333 -21.31 -28.96 -109.80
N GLU A 334 -21.44 -29.82 -108.79
CA GLU A 334 -22.46 -29.73 -107.73
C GLU A 334 -22.20 -28.51 -106.82
N TYR A 335 -20.92 -28.18 -106.63
CA TYR A 335 -20.39 -27.02 -105.91
C TYR A 335 -21.07 -25.70 -106.28
N ASN A 336 -21.23 -25.40 -107.58
CA ASN A 336 -21.76 -24.10 -108.00
C ASN A 336 -23.25 -23.91 -107.70
N LYS A 337 -24.05 -24.98 -107.64
CA LYS A 337 -25.47 -24.88 -107.26
C LYS A 337 -25.69 -24.90 -105.75
N LEU A 338 -24.78 -25.52 -105.01
CA LEU A 338 -24.66 -25.33 -103.56
C LEU A 338 -24.28 -23.88 -103.23
N LYS A 339 -23.37 -23.27 -104.00
CA LYS A 339 -22.84 -21.91 -103.78
C LYS A 339 -23.91 -20.82 -103.75
N ASP A 340 -24.85 -20.79 -104.70
CA ASP A 340 -25.88 -19.73 -104.74
C ASP A 340 -26.84 -19.81 -103.53
N LEU A 341 -27.26 -21.02 -103.16
CA LEU A 341 -28.09 -21.27 -101.96
C LEU A 341 -27.31 -21.01 -100.67
N LEU A 342 -26.01 -21.30 -100.65
CA LEU A 342 -25.11 -20.99 -99.56
C LEU A 342 -24.95 -19.47 -99.40
N GLU A 343 -24.91 -18.69 -100.47
CA GLU A 343 -24.78 -17.22 -100.42
C GLU A 343 -26.06 -16.54 -99.89
N GLU A 344 -27.25 -16.96 -100.33
CA GLU A 344 -28.52 -16.48 -99.75
C GLU A 344 -28.63 -16.82 -98.26
N LYS A 345 -28.30 -18.07 -97.87
CA LYS A 345 -28.33 -18.48 -96.46
C LYS A 345 -27.22 -17.85 -95.61
N SER A 346 -26.06 -17.56 -96.20
CA SER A 346 -24.99 -16.80 -95.54
C SER A 346 -25.43 -15.36 -95.27
N LYS A 347 -26.21 -14.73 -96.16
CA LYS A 347 -26.78 -13.41 -95.90
C LYS A 347 -27.81 -13.43 -94.77
N GLU A 348 -28.74 -14.38 -94.78
CA GLU A 348 -29.69 -14.58 -93.68
C GLU A 348 -29.00 -14.87 -92.34
N LEU A 349 -27.90 -15.61 -92.35
CA LEU A 349 -27.08 -15.87 -91.16
C LEU A 349 -26.39 -14.58 -90.71
N SER A 350 -25.72 -13.84 -91.60
CA SER A 350 -25.02 -12.60 -91.29
C SER A 350 -25.95 -11.52 -90.68
N GLU A 351 -27.19 -11.39 -91.18
CA GLU A 351 -28.18 -10.47 -90.60
C GLU A 351 -28.60 -10.90 -89.18
N LYS A 352 -28.73 -12.21 -88.92
CA LYS A 352 -29.03 -12.77 -87.59
C LYS A 352 -27.83 -12.68 -86.64
N GLU A 353 -26.63 -13.01 -87.10
CA GLU A 353 -25.36 -12.87 -86.36
C GLU A 353 -25.14 -11.42 -85.94
N LYS A 354 -25.40 -10.46 -86.84
CA LYS A 354 -25.31 -9.03 -86.51
C LYS A 354 -26.34 -8.61 -85.45
N HIS A 355 -27.56 -9.13 -85.50
CA HIS A 355 -28.56 -8.87 -84.46
C HIS A 355 -28.19 -9.52 -83.12
N PHE A 356 -27.73 -10.77 -83.11
CA PHE A 356 -27.24 -11.43 -81.90
C PHE A 356 -26.00 -10.74 -81.33
N SER A 357 -25.07 -10.28 -82.17
CA SER A 357 -23.90 -9.51 -81.75
C SER A 357 -24.28 -8.17 -81.10
N GLN A 358 -25.27 -7.46 -81.67
CA GLN A 358 -25.85 -6.24 -81.09
C GLN A 358 -26.43 -6.52 -79.70
N VAL A 359 -27.31 -7.52 -79.57
CA VAL A 359 -27.96 -7.90 -78.31
C VAL A 359 -26.94 -8.37 -77.28
N LEU A 360 -25.94 -9.16 -77.68
CA LEU A 360 -24.86 -9.61 -76.80
C LEU A 360 -24.08 -8.41 -76.25
N SER A 361 -23.67 -7.46 -77.10
CA SER A 361 -22.96 -6.26 -76.66
C SER A 361 -23.80 -5.37 -75.72
N GLU A 362 -25.10 -5.25 -75.96
CA GLU A 362 -26.02 -4.54 -75.06
C GLU A 362 -26.17 -5.25 -73.70
N THR A 363 -26.27 -6.59 -73.69
CA THR A 363 -26.30 -7.37 -72.44
C THR A 363 -24.96 -7.38 -71.70
N GLU A 364 -23.84 -7.40 -72.41
CA GLU A 364 -22.48 -7.30 -71.85
C GLU A 364 -22.26 -5.93 -71.19
N SER A 365 -22.68 -4.85 -71.85
CA SER A 365 -22.66 -3.50 -71.28
C SER A 365 -23.52 -3.39 -70.01
N MET A 366 -24.72 -3.98 -70.03
CA MET A 366 -25.61 -4.02 -68.86
C MET A 366 -25.02 -4.84 -67.72
N LEU A 367 -24.46 -6.03 -68.01
CA LEU A 367 -23.80 -6.89 -67.02
C LEU A 367 -22.58 -6.22 -66.40
N HIS A 368 -21.74 -5.55 -67.20
CA HIS A 368 -20.57 -4.83 -66.69
C HIS A 368 -20.98 -3.62 -65.83
N SER A 369 -22.04 -2.90 -66.20
CA SER A 369 -22.62 -1.86 -65.34
C SER A 369 -23.14 -2.41 -64.00
N LEU A 370 -23.79 -3.58 -64.03
CA LEU A 370 -24.26 -4.29 -62.83
C LEU A 370 -23.11 -4.78 -61.94
N GLN A 371 -22.05 -5.35 -62.56
CA GLN A 371 -20.81 -5.77 -61.90
C GLN A 371 -20.16 -4.59 -61.16
N ASN A 372 -19.88 -3.50 -61.87
CA ASN A 372 -19.23 -2.31 -61.29
C ASN A 372 -20.10 -1.70 -60.15
N THR A 373 -21.43 -1.80 -60.26
CA THR A 373 -22.36 -1.38 -59.20
C THR A 373 -22.39 -2.33 -57.99
N ALA A 374 -22.07 -3.61 -58.18
CA ALA A 374 -21.94 -4.59 -57.11
C ALA A 374 -20.59 -4.44 -56.38
N GLU A 375 -19.48 -4.35 -57.13
CA GLU A 375 -18.12 -4.16 -56.60
C GLU A 375 -18.01 -2.87 -55.76
N GLU A 376 -18.57 -1.74 -56.24
CA GLU A 376 -18.57 -0.48 -55.50
C GLU A 376 -19.43 -0.57 -54.21
N LYS A 377 -20.49 -1.38 -54.17
CA LYS A 377 -21.27 -1.64 -52.94
C LYS A 377 -20.57 -2.57 -51.97
N GLU A 378 -19.93 -3.62 -52.47
CA GLU A 378 -19.13 -4.55 -51.67
C GLU A 378 -17.98 -3.80 -50.99
N LYS A 379 -17.26 -2.97 -51.73
CA LYS A 379 -16.24 -2.05 -51.20
C LYS A 379 -16.80 -1.13 -50.13
N GLN A 380 -17.95 -0.46 -50.35
CA GLN A 380 -18.59 0.39 -49.35
C GLN A 380 -19.05 -0.37 -48.09
N TRP A 381 -19.41 -1.66 -48.21
CA TRP A 381 -19.70 -2.51 -47.06
C TRP A 381 -18.42 -2.94 -46.33
N GLN A 382 -17.34 -3.27 -47.05
CA GLN A 382 -16.05 -3.61 -46.47
C GLN A 382 -15.42 -2.42 -45.72
N GLU A 383 -15.48 -1.21 -46.29
CA GLU A 383 -15.04 0.04 -45.64
C GLU A 383 -15.79 0.27 -44.32
N ARG A 384 -17.13 0.10 -44.31
CA ARG A 384 -17.96 0.22 -43.09
C ARG A 384 -17.71 -0.89 -42.08
N LEU A 385 -17.43 -2.12 -42.53
CA LEU A 385 -17.08 -3.23 -41.65
C LEU A 385 -15.75 -2.93 -40.94
N ASN A 386 -14.73 -2.53 -41.69
CA ASN A 386 -13.42 -2.13 -41.15
C ASN A 386 -13.56 -0.96 -40.16
N GLU A 387 -14.39 0.05 -40.46
CA GLU A 387 -14.68 1.19 -39.55
C GLU A 387 -15.31 0.71 -38.22
N LYS A 388 -16.24 -0.25 -38.28
CA LYS A 388 -16.92 -0.79 -37.10
C LYS A 388 -16.03 -1.74 -36.30
N GLU A 389 -15.15 -2.51 -36.94
CA GLU A 389 -14.15 -3.31 -36.24
C GLU A 389 -13.11 -2.43 -35.53
N LEU A 390 -12.67 -1.33 -36.16
CA LEU A 390 -11.78 -0.35 -35.52
C LEU A 390 -12.43 0.29 -34.28
N GLN A 391 -13.71 0.68 -34.38
CA GLN A 391 -14.47 1.21 -33.23
C GLN A 391 -14.65 0.15 -32.13
N LEU A 392 -14.90 -1.11 -32.48
CA LEU A 392 -14.95 -2.23 -31.53
C LEU A 392 -13.59 -2.48 -30.85
N GLN A 393 -12.49 -2.32 -31.58
CA GLN A 393 -11.14 -2.46 -31.02
C GLN A 393 -10.80 -1.32 -30.06
N GLN A 394 -11.14 -0.08 -30.41
CA GLN A 394 -11.00 1.09 -29.54
C GLN A 394 -11.79 0.90 -28.23
N LEU A 395 -13.09 0.59 -28.32
CA LEU A 395 -13.94 0.34 -27.15
C LEU A 395 -13.45 -0.85 -26.30
N LYS A 396 -12.87 -1.89 -26.92
CA LYS A 396 -12.24 -3.00 -26.18
C LYS A 396 -11.04 -2.51 -25.36
N THR A 397 -10.14 -1.71 -25.95
CA THR A 397 -8.96 -1.16 -25.26
C THR A 397 -9.32 -0.14 -24.18
N GLU A 398 -10.34 0.69 -24.40
CA GLU A 398 -10.87 1.61 -23.39
C GLU A 398 -11.43 0.84 -22.19
N ARG A 399 -12.21 -0.21 -22.44
CA ARG A 399 -12.73 -1.10 -21.40
C ARG A 399 -11.63 -1.88 -20.67
N ASP A 400 -10.56 -2.31 -21.33
CA ASP A 400 -9.37 -2.86 -20.64
C ASP A 400 -8.73 -1.81 -19.72
N SER A 401 -8.49 -0.59 -20.22
CA SER A 401 -7.88 0.50 -19.46
C SER A 401 -8.72 0.90 -18.24
N LEU A 402 -10.04 1.00 -18.38
CA LEU A 402 -10.96 1.29 -17.28
C LEU A 402 -11.06 0.13 -16.27
N THR A 403 -10.86 -1.11 -16.71
CA THR A 403 -10.79 -2.27 -15.80
C THR A 403 -9.52 -2.22 -14.96
N ALA A 404 -8.36 -1.93 -15.58
CA ALA A 404 -7.10 -1.75 -14.88
C ALA A 404 -7.14 -0.53 -13.92
N GLU A 405 -7.70 0.61 -14.34
CA GLU A 405 -7.87 1.77 -13.45
C GLU A 405 -8.75 1.40 -12.24
N LYS A 406 -9.87 0.70 -12.46
CA LYS A 406 -10.73 0.20 -11.36
C LYS A 406 -9.98 -0.70 -10.39
N GLU A 407 -9.14 -1.62 -10.87
CA GLU A 407 -8.33 -2.50 -10.02
C GLU A 407 -7.30 -1.70 -9.20
N THR A 408 -6.63 -0.71 -9.80
CA THR A 408 -5.72 0.18 -9.06
C THR A 408 -6.46 1.02 -8.01
N LEU A 409 -7.63 1.57 -8.33
CA LEU A 409 -8.47 2.30 -7.38
C LEU A 409 -8.90 1.43 -6.20
N GLN A 410 -9.34 0.19 -6.47
CA GLN A 410 -9.71 -0.78 -5.44
C GLN A 410 -8.53 -1.11 -4.50
N SER A 411 -7.31 -1.25 -5.05
CA SER A 411 -6.09 -1.41 -4.25
C SER A 411 -5.79 -0.19 -3.38
N THR A 412 -5.87 1.04 -3.92
CA THR A 412 -5.68 2.26 -3.12
C THR A 412 -6.74 2.45 -2.04
N PHE A 413 -7.97 1.98 -2.25
CA PHE A 413 -9.02 2.01 -1.23
C PHE A 413 -8.73 1.04 -0.06
N GLN A 414 -8.18 -0.15 -0.34
CA GLN A 414 -7.71 -1.06 0.70
C GLN A 414 -6.54 -0.47 1.50
N GLN A 415 -5.60 0.22 0.84
CA GLN A 415 -4.52 0.95 1.50
C GLN A 415 -5.02 2.13 2.35
N MET A 416 -6.08 2.83 1.89
CA MET A 416 -6.70 3.92 2.64
C MET A 416 -7.35 3.43 3.94
N GLY A 417 -8.10 2.31 3.91
CA GLY A 417 -8.65 1.72 5.13
C GLY A 417 -7.58 1.25 6.12
N GLN A 418 -6.45 0.72 5.64
CA GLN A 418 -5.30 0.41 6.49
C GLN A 418 -4.66 1.66 7.12
N LEU A 419 -4.67 2.79 6.41
CA LEU A 419 -4.21 4.08 6.94
C LEU A 419 -5.16 4.62 8.02
N GLU A 420 -6.47 4.50 7.83
CA GLU A 420 -7.48 4.87 8.83
C GLU A 420 -7.36 4.03 10.11
N GLU A 421 -7.18 2.70 10.00
CA GLU A 421 -6.89 1.83 11.14
C GLU A 421 -5.61 2.24 11.91
N LEU A 422 -4.56 2.64 11.19
CA LEU A 422 -3.31 3.11 11.81
C LEU A 422 -3.49 4.48 12.47
N GLN A 423 -4.30 5.36 11.88
CA GLN A 423 -4.61 6.68 12.43
C GLN A 423 -5.48 6.57 13.69
N GLU A 424 -6.42 5.63 13.76
CA GLU A 424 -7.21 5.36 14.97
C GLU A 424 -6.34 4.79 16.10
N LYS A 425 -5.48 3.80 15.81
CA LYS A 425 -4.50 3.26 16.78
C LYS A 425 -3.52 4.33 17.27
N LEU A 426 -3.08 5.24 16.40
CA LEU A 426 -2.20 6.36 16.77
C LEU A 426 -2.90 7.35 17.71
N LYS A 427 -4.20 7.63 17.48
CA LYS A 427 -5.02 8.47 18.34
C LYS A 427 -5.30 7.82 19.71
N GLU A 428 -5.53 6.51 19.75
CA GLU A 428 -5.67 5.74 20.99
C GLU A 428 -4.37 5.80 21.80
N LEU A 429 -3.23 5.53 21.17
CA LEU A 429 -1.91 5.63 21.81
C LEU A 429 -1.63 7.04 22.35
N GLN A 430 -1.95 8.10 21.59
CA GLN A 430 -1.84 9.48 22.07
C GLN A 430 -2.67 9.74 23.34
N SER A 431 -3.92 9.26 23.39
CA SER A 431 -4.77 9.43 24.56
C SER A 431 -4.27 8.64 25.77
N THR A 432 -3.73 7.43 25.58
CA THR A 432 -3.11 6.67 26.67
C THR A 432 -1.82 7.32 27.19
N LEU A 433 -1.03 7.94 26.31
CA LEU A 433 0.18 8.68 26.69
C LEU A 433 -0.19 9.94 27.50
N GLU A 434 -1.17 10.72 27.05
CA GLU A 434 -1.69 11.88 27.78
C GLU A 434 -2.19 11.48 29.18
N SER A 435 -2.90 10.36 29.31
CA SER A 435 -3.33 9.84 30.63
C SER A 435 -2.12 9.49 31.51
N ALA A 436 -1.11 8.81 30.96
CA ALA A 436 0.10 8.43 31.71
C ALA A 436 0.97 9.65 32.12
N GLU A 437 1.03 10.70 31.29
CA GLU A 437 1.72 11.95 31.63
C GLU A 437 0.99 12.73 32.74
N ASN A 438 -0.35 12.76 32.71
CA ASN A 438 -1.17 13.34 33.79
C ASN A 438 -1.01 12.54 35.10
N GLU A 439 -1.04 11.20 35.05
CA GLU A 439 -0.79 10.36 36.23
C GLU A 439 0.62 10.57 36.79
N LYS A 440 1.65 10.62 35.93
CA LYS A 440 3.02 10.94 36.34
C LYS A 440 3.09 12.29 37.05
N SER A 441 2.51 13.34 36.47
CA SER A 441 2.49 14.68 37.06
C SER A 441 1.84 14.69 38.45
N HIS A 442 0.74 13.94 38.63
CA HIS A 442 0.07 13.80 39.91
C HIS A 442 0.88 13.00 40.96
N VAL A 443 1.64 12.00 40.54
CA VAL A 443 2.60 11.27 41.40
C VAL A 443 3.78 12.18 41.79
N GLU A 444 4.29 12.97 40.86
CA GLU A 444 5.40 13.92 41.06
C GLU A 444 4.99 15.04 42.04
N GLN A 445 3.75 15.55 41.94
CA GLN A 445 3.17 16.48 42.91
C GLN A 445 3.04 15.86 44.32
N LYS A 446 2.60 14.60 44.44
CA LYS A 446 2.51 13.90 45.74
C LYS A 446 3.88 13.64 46.35
N TYR A 447 4.87 13.30 45.53
CA TYR A 447 6.26 13.13 45.97
C TYR A 447 6.82 14.45 46.53
N GLU A 448 6.59 15.56 45.83
CA GLU A 448 6.98 16.92 46.25
C GLU A 448 6.32 17.33 47.58
N GLU A 449 5.05 16.98 47.80
CA GLU A 449 4.34 17.21 49.08
C GLU A 449 4.92 16.35 50.22
N VAL A 450 5.13 15.05 49.99
CA VAL A 450 5.76 14.15 50.97
C VAL A 450 7.18 14.61 51.30
N HIS A 451 7.94 15.08 50.31
CA HIS A 451 9.29 15.61 50.50
C HIS A 451 9.30 16.84 51.43
N LYS A 452 8.38 17.80 51.21
CA LYS A 452 8.18 18.97 52.09
C LYS A 452 7.79 18.58 53.52
N ASN A 453 6.90 17.59 53.67
CA ASN A 453 6.52 17.07 54.98
C ASN A 453 7.70 16.37 55.69
N CYS A 454 8.53 15.61 54.97
CA CYS A 454 9.75 15.01 55.51
C CYS A 454 10.81 16.05 55.93
N ILE A 455 10.95 17.16 55.20
CA ILE A 455 11.82 18.27 55.61
C ILE A 455 11.28 18.91 56.91
N ASN A 456 10.00 19.27 56.95
CA ASN A 456 9.39 19.87 58.13
C ASN A 456 9.51 18.97 59.38
N LEU A 457 9.30 17.65 59.23
CA LEU A 457 9.52 16.69 60.31
C LEU A 457 11.00 16.59 60.75
N ARG A 458 11.96 16.68 59.82
CA ARG A 458 13.39 16.76 60.14
C ARG A 458 13.71 18.03 60.92
N ASP A 459 13.21 19.18 60.50
CA ASP A 459 13.43 20.47 61.17
C ASP A 459 12.81 20.47 62.58
N GLN A 460 11.65 19.85 62.75
CA GLN A 460 11.04 19.65 64.08
C GLN A 460 11.87 18.71 64.96
N LEU A 461 12.43 17.62 64.41
CA LEU A 461 13.31 16.71 65.13
C LEU A 461 14.61 17.41 65.57
N GLU A 462 15.28 18.15 64.68
CA GLU A 462 16.51 18.89 65.01
C GLU A 462 16.26 19.93 66.12
N ASN A 463 15.10 20.61 66.09
CA ASN A 463 14.69 21.52 67.16
C ASN A 463 14.38 20.79 68.49
N LYS A 464 13.88 19.56 68.44
CA LYS A 464 13.68 18.73 69.64
C LYS A 464 15.00 18.18 70.20
N GLU A 465 15.95 17.81 69.33
CA GLU A 465 17.31 17.42 69.72
C GLU A 465 18.05 18.58 70.40
N LYS A 466 17.94 19.81 69.87
CA LYS A 466 18.44 21.03 70.51
C LYS A 466 17.82 21.26 71.90
N GLN A 467 16.50 21.11 72.03
CA GLN A 467 15.80 21.22 73.33
C GLN A 467 16.27 20.14 74.34
N ILE A 468 16.46 18.90 73.89
CA ILE A 468 16.98 17.80 74.72
C ILE A 468 18.42 18.11 75.16
N LEU A 469 19.26 18.65 74.28
CA LEU A 469 20.64 19.01 74.60
C LEU A 469 20.71 20.16 75.62
N GLU A 470 19.81 21.13 75.54
CA GLU A 470 19.68 22.22 76.54
C GLU A 470 19.29 21.65 77.92
N LEU A 471 18.22 20.84 77.97
CA LEU A 471 17.76 20.16 79.20
C LEU A 471 18.82 19.23 79.79
N GLN A 472 19.71 18.64 78.98
CA GLN A 472 20.86 17.86 79.47
C GLN A 472 21.94 18.73 80.12
N LYS A 473 22.14 19.99 79.70
CA LYS A 473 23.04 20.94 80.39
C LYS A 473 22.42 21.36 81.72
N GLU A 474 21.15 21.73 81.71
CA GLU A 474 20.40 22.09 82.93
C GLU A 474 20.41 20.95 83.96
N LYS A 475 20.13 19.72 83.53
CA LYS A 475 20.22 18.52 84.37
C LYS A 475 21.59 18.35 85.03
N LYS A 476 22.69 18.51 84.27
CA LYS A 476 24.05 18.47 84.83
C LYS A 476 24.33 19.59 85.83
N SER A 477 23.78 20.78 85.61
CA SER A 477 23.89 21.89 86.57
C SER A 477 23.10 21.61 87.85
N VAL A 478 21.90 21.02 87.75
CA VAL A 478 21.11 20.57 88.90
C VAL A 478 21.80 19.43 89.65
N GLU A 479 22.41 18.46 88.96
CA GLU A 479 23.22 17.40 89.57
C GLU A 479 24.42 17.97 90.34
N HIS A 480 25.09 18.99 89.79
CA HIS A 480 26.19 19.66 90.47
C HIS A 480 25.73 20.42 91.73
N LEU A 481 24.61 21.16 91.64
CA LEU A 481 24.02 21.86 92.79
C LEU A 481 23.50 20.88 93.85
N GLN A 482 22.98 19.71 93.47
CA GLN A 482 22.60 18.65 94.40
C GLN A 482 23.82 18.10 95.16
N GLN A 483 24.96 17.89 94.47
CA GLN A 483 26.20 17.49 95.12
C GLN A 483 26.72 18.58 96.08
N GLU A 484 26.71 19.85 95.69
CA GLU A 484 27.11 20.96 96.57
C GLU A 484 26.22 21.06 97.82
N VAL A 485 24.90 20.89 97.66
CA VAL A 485 23.95 20.84 98.78
C VAL A 485 24.24 19.66 99.72
N GLU A 486 24.61 18.48 99.21
CA GLU A 486 24.96 17.34 100.05
C GLU A 486 26.31 17.51 100.77
N ASP A 487 27.30 18.10 100.08
CA ASP A 487 28.58 18.49 100.68
C ASP A 487 28.38 19.54 101.80
N LEU A 488 27.46 20.50 101.61
CA LEU A 488 27.08 21.49 102.61
C LEU A 488 26.35 20.87 103.80
N LYS A 489 25.43 19.90 103.59
CA LYS A 489 24.84 19.10 104.69
C LYS A 489 25.93 18.34 105.47
N SER A 490 26.87 17.72 104.77
CA SER A 490 27.99 16.97 105.35
C SER A 490 28.90 17.86 106.20
N LYS A 491 29.19 19.09 105.74
CA LYS A 491 29.89 20.12 106.53
C LYS A 491 29.08 20.54 107.75
N LEU A 492 27.81 20.88 107.57
CA LEU A 492 26.90 21.30 108.64
C LEU A 492 26.73 20.23 109.73
N GLU A 493 26.66 18.95 109.39
CA GLU A 493 26.52 17.87 110.39
C GLU A 493 27.82 17.63 111.17
N LYS A 494 28.99 17.78 110.53
CA LYS A 494 30.28 17.84 111.24
C LYS A 494 30.32 19.02 112.20
N GLU A 495 29.83 20.18 111.80
CA GLU A 495 29.81 21.39 112.61
C GLU A 495 28.80 21.31 113.77
N LYS A 496 27.61 20.73 113.57
CA LYS A 496 26.70 20.35 114.67
C LYS A 496 27.36 19.40 115.66
N LYS A 497 28.09 18.39 115.18
CA LYS A 497 28.82 17.47 116.05
C LYS A 497 29.87 18.20 116.87
N ILE A 498 30.69 19.05 116.23
CA ILE A 498 31.68 19.90 116.90
C ILE A 498 31.00 20.82 117.94
N SER A 499 29.88 21.44 117.60
CA SER A 499 29.08 22.29 118.51
C SER A 499 28.53 21.50 119.72
N LYS A 500 28.08 20.25 119.51
CA LYS A 500 27.63 19.35 120.57
C LYS A 500 28.78 18.87 121.47
N ASP A 501 29.94 18.60 120.88
CA ASP A 501 31.15 18.22 121.61
C ASP A 501 31.68 19.42 122.43
N PHE A 502 31.70 20.63 121.87
CA PHE A 502 32.00 21.88 122.59
C PHE A 502 30.98 22.16 123.71
N SER A 503 29.68 21.97 123.46
CA SER A 503 28.64 22.12 124.50
C SER A 503 28.87 21.13 125.65
N SER A 504 29.28 19.90 125.33
CA SER A 504 29.63 18.87 126.32
C SER A 504 30.91 19.22 127.10
N GLN A 505 31.91 19.82 126.44
CA GLN A 505 33.10 20.38 127.11
C GLN A 505 32.75 21.58 127.99
N MET A 506 31.86 22.47 127.55
CA MET A 506 31.42 23.64 128.32
C MET A 506 30.64 23.24 129.58
N ILE A 507 29.81 22.19 129.49
CA ILE A 507 29.14 21.60 130.67
C ILE A 507 30.18 21.03 131.65
N ARG A 508 31.22 20.33 131.16
CA ARG A 508 32.33 19.85 132.01
C ARG A 508 33.10 21.00 132.64
N LEU A 509 33.41 22.06 131.87
CA LEU A 509 34.12 23.23 132.36
C LEU A 509 33.31 23.97 133.43
N ASN A 510 32.01 24.17 133.21
CA ASN A 510 31.10 24.72 134.22
C ASN A 510 31.02 23.82 135.46
N SER A 511 31.06 22.49 135.34
CA SER A 511 31.12 21.60 136.50
C SER A 511 32.46 21.68 137.25
N LEU A 512 33.58 21.89 136.54
CA LEU A 512 34.89 22.11 137.16
C LEU A 512 34.97 23.47 137.85
N VAL A 513 34.44 24.53 137.24
CA VAL A 513 34.31 25.86 137.85
C VAL A 513 33.39 25.80 139.08
N LYS A 514 32.30 25.03 139.02
CA LYS A 514 31.40 24.79 140.15
C LYS A 514 32.12 24.08 141.30
N ILE A 515 32.82 22.98 141.02
CA ILE A 515 33.66 22.26 142.01
C ILE A 515 34.74 23.19 142.60
N GLY A 516 35.36 24.04 141.77
CA GLY A 516 36.35 25.03 142.21
C GLY A 516 35.75 26.12 143.10
N GLN A 517 34.56 26.63 142.78
CA GLN A 517 33.83 27.59 143.61
C GLN A 517 33.37 26.96 144.94
N ASP A 518 32.83 25.74 144.91
CA ASP A 518 32.39 25.04 146.11
C ASP A 518 33.60 24.69 147.01
N SER A 519 34.76 24.36 146.42
CA SER A 519 36.04 24.19 147.14
C SER A 519 36.56 25.51 147.73
N LEU A 520 36.48 26.61 146.99
CA LEU A 520 36.87 27.94 147.45
C LEU A 520 35.97 28.44 148.60
N VAL A 521 34.67 28.10 148.57
CA VAL A 521 33.75 28.36 149.68
C VAL A 521 34.13 27.53 150.92
N ALA A 522 34.45 26.25 150.76
CA ALA A 522 34.93 25.41 151.87
C ALA A 522 36.28 25.92 152.45
N GLU A 523 37.18 26.42 151.60
CA GLU A 523 38.45 27.04 152.01
C GLU A 523 38.20 28.38 152.73
N GLN A 524 37.27 29.21 152.24
CA GLN A 524 36.85 30.43 152.94
C GLN A 524 36.20 30.14 154.30
N GLU A 525 35.38 29.09 154.42
CA GLU A 525 34.85 28.64 155.71
C GLU A 525 35.97 28.14 156.63
N MET A 526 36.96 27.41 156.12
CA MET A 526 38.11 26.96 156.90
C MET A 526 38.96 28.15 157.39
N VAL A 527 39.23 29.15 156.54
CA VAL A 527 39.92 30.40 156.91
C VAL A 527 39.12 31.19 157.94
N LYS A 528 37.79 31.22 157.82
CA LYS A 528 36.89 31.86 158.80
C LYS A 528 36.93 31.14 160.16
N LYS A 529 37.01 29.80 160.14
CA LYS A 529 37.19 28.95 161.33
C LYS A 529 38.54 29.20 162.00
N LEU A 530 39.63 29.26 161.22
CA LEU A 530 40.98 29.59 161.69
C LEU A 530 41.06 31.00 162.29
N LYS A 531 40.40 32.01 161.68
CA LYS A 531 40.25 33.34 162.29
C LYS A 531 39.56 33.28 163.66
N SER A 532 38.43 32.57 163.76
CA SER A 532 37.71 32.43 165.04
C SER A 532 38.51 31.66 166.12
N GLN A 533 39.48 30.84 165.73
CA GLN A 533 40.41 30.19 166.65
C GLN A 533 41.56 31.12 167.09
N LEU A 534 41.99 32.04 166.22
CA LEU A 534 43.05 33.02 166.51
C LEU A 534 42.55 34.13 167.45
N GLU A 535 41.33 34.63 167.20
CA GLU A 535 40.67 35.64 168.06
C GLU A 535 40.45 35.13 169.50
N ALA A 536 40.34 33.81 169.69
CA ALA A 536 40.21 33.19 171.01
C ALA A 536 41.52 33.15 171.84
N GLN A 537 42.68 33.51 171.27
CA GLN A 537 43.97 33.53 171.99
C GLN A 537 44.54 34.94 172.27
N GLN A 538 43.88 36.01 171.82
CA GLN A 538 44.37 37.39 171.99
C GLN A 538 43.52 38.24 172.96
N ALA A 539 43.14 37.63 174.09
CA ALA A 539 42.49 38.31 175.23
C ALA A 539 43.47 38.61 176.40
N ALA A 540 44.77 38.64 176.13
CA ALA A 540 45.81 39.15 177.02
C ALA A 540 46.91 39.85 176.17
N ALA A 541 47.52 40.91 176.72
CA ALA A 541 48.59 41.72 176.11
C ALA A 541 48.25 42.62 174.88
N THR A 542 47.71 43.81 175.20
CA THR A 542 48.20 45.15 174.74
C THR A 542 48.30 45.58 173.26
N THR A 543 47.53 46.65 172.95
CA THR A 543 47.89 47.91 172.24
C THR A 543 48.03 48.05 170.70
N ASN A 544 47.10 48.85 170.13
CA ASN A 544 47.27 50.05 169.26
C ASN A 544 47.80 49.98 167.79
N GLY A 545 46.90 50.24 166.82
CA GLY A 545 47.13 50.99 165.55
C GLY A 545 47.92 50.33 164.39
N GLY A 546 47.83 50.76 163.11
CA GLY A 546 46.84 51.62 162.43
C GLY A 546 47.34 52.35 161.14
N THR A 547 46.68 52.16 159.98
CA THR A 547 46.87 52.89 158.66
C THR A 547 48.21 52.59 157.94
N THR A 548 48.46 52.61 156.59
CA THR A 548 48.01 53.35 155.36
C THR A 548 48.18 52.48 154.06
N VAL A 549 47.31 52.47 153.02
CA VAL A 549 47.31 53.19 151.67
C VAL A 549 48.67 53.39 150.93
N PRO A 550 48.79 53.64 149.57
CA PRO A 550 47.83 53.66 148.41
C PRO A 550 48.40 53.09 147.03
N VAL A 551 47.84 53.50 145.85
CA VAL A 551 48.41 53.53 144.44
C VAL A 551 48.27 52.27 143.53
N SER A 552 47.98 52.27 142.19
CA SER A 552 47.32 53.20 141.21
C SER A 552 47.00 52.51 139.83
N THR A 553 46.33 53.25 138.91
CA THR A 553 45.94 53.01 137.48
C THR A 553 47.13 53.12 136.45
N PRO A 554 47.02 53.21 135.07
CA PRO A 554 45.90 53.20 134.07
C PRO A 554 46.20 52.36 132.76
N VAL A 555 45.81 52.85 131.54
CA VAL A 555 46.10 52.37 130.12
C VAL A 555 45.11 51.30 129.54
N ALA A 556 44.55 51.27 128.30
CA ALA A 556 44.57 52.03 126.99
C ALA A 556 45.35 51.38 125.79
N THR A 557 45.02 51.46 124.47
CA THR A 557 43.81 51.79 123.64
C THR A 557 44.04 51.36 122.13
N GLU A 558 43.01 51.45 121.25
CA GLU A 558 43.06 51.51 119.74
C GLU A 558 43.52 50.21 118.95
N ASP A 559 43.37 49.97 117.62
CA ASP A 559 42.79 50.69 116.44
C ASP A 559 42.31 49.75 115.25
N ALA A 560 41.63 50.33 114.24
CA ALA A 560 41.73 50.13 112.76
C ALA A 560 41.27 48.88 111.92
N SER A 561 40.32 49.17 111.01
CA SER A 561 40.37 49.00 109.52
C SER A 561 40.04 47.68 108.77
N ALA A 562 39.60 47.86 107.51
CA ALA A 562 38.99 46.87 106.60
C ALA A 562 39.70 46.74 105.23
N LYS A 563 39.33 45.74 104.39
CA LYS A 563 39.21 45.91 102.92
C LYS A 563 38.61 44.71 102.15
N LYS A 564 37.85 45.09 101.09
CA LYS A 564 37.43 44.35 99.88
C LYS A 564 36.75 42.98 100.05
#